data_AF-A0A7W5P8W5-F1
#
_entry.id   AF-A0A7W5P8W5-F1
#
_cell.length_a   1.000
_cell.length_b   1.000
_cell.length_c   1.000
_cell.angle_alpha   90.00
_cell.angle_beta   90.00
_cell.angle_gamma   90.00
#
_symmetry.space_group_name_H-M   'P 1'
#
loop_
_entity.id
_entity.type
_entity.pdbx_description
1 polymer ?
#
loop_
_entity_poly.entity_id
_entity_poly.type
_entity_poly.pdbx_seq_one_letter_code
_entity_poly.pdbx_strand_id
1 'polypeptide(L)'
;MRPDPAVTDADVGPGVLRPAVAEAAHRAGTGTVGLVELGGPGPSAATDFRVVGHRPVPTCPGPEVVLRGTVDPRELESLPDVVAQVPDGVLPVVVTTWALSALVPVRRLRFLQLLDAAATHRTVAWVSVEGVGVAPGVPTLGDRPASGHSIVGVTLLRHATRHAEAVARCWSRGRQLAWLAEGGAADGNGAGD
;
A
#
# COMPACT_ATOMS: atom_id res chain seq x y z
N MET A 1 1.17 -19.87 -36.90
CA MET A 1 0.62 -18.72 -36.16
C MET A 1 0.99 -18.91 -34.70
N ARG A 2 2.05 -18.23 -34.23
CA ARG A 2 2.50 -18.30 -32.81
C ARG A 2 1.60 -17.35 -32.00
N PRO A 3 1.19 -17.72 -30.77
CA PRO A 3 0.55 -16.76 -29.89
C PRO A 3 1.57 -15.70 -29.43
N ASP A 4 1.09 -14.46 -29.34
CA ASP A 4 1.78 -13.26 -28.86
C ASP A 4 2.02 -13.36 -27.33
N PRO A 5 3.20 -13.01 -26.77
CA PRO A 5 3.42 -13.04 -25.32
C PRO A 5 2.80 -11.80 -24.68
N ALA A 6 1.47 -11.79 -24.56
CA ALA A 6 0.76 -10.81 -23.76
C ALA A 6 0.95 -11.14 -22.28
N VAL A 7 1.68 -10.26 -21.58
CA VAL A 7 1.79 -10.09 -20.13
C VAL A 7 0.70 -10.86 -19.37
N THR A 8 1.09 -11.96 -18.73
CA THR A 8 0.23 -12.69 -17.78
C THR A 8 -0.08 -11.80 -16.58
N ASP A 9 -1.35 -11.75 -16.23
CA ASP A 9 -1.99 -11.08 -15.08
C ASP A 9 -1.55 -11.68 -13.72
N ALA A 10 -0.24 -11.81 -13.53
CA ALA A 10 0.39 -12.52 -12.42
C ALA A 10 1.16 -11.60 -11.46
N ASP A 11 1.06 -10.28 -11.62
CA ASP A 11 1.95 -9.35 -10.90
C ASP A 11 1.22 -8.21 -10.18
N VAL A 12 -0.09 -8.27 -9.96
CA VAL A 12 -0.74 -7.29 -9.08
C VAL A 12 -1.06 -7.99 -7.76
N GLY A 13 -0.47 -7.50 -6.66
CA GLY A 13 -0.77 -7.95 -5.31
C GLY A 13 -2.28 -7.85 -4.97
N PRO A 14 -2.71 -8.26 -3.76
CA PRO A 14 -4.11 -8.30 -3.34
C PRO A 14 -5.00 -7.25 -4.01
N GLY A 15 -6.18 -7.61 -4.53
CA GLY A 15 -7.08 -6.65 -5.20
C GLY A 15 -7.38 -5.40 -4.36
N VAL A 16 -7.31 -5.49 -3.02
CA VAL A 16 -7.44 -4.38 -2.07
C VAL A 16 -6.23 -3.42 -2.03
N LEU A 17 -5.04 -3.86 -2.45
CA LEU A 17 -3.86 -3.01 -2.58
C LEU A 17 -3.98 -2.10 -3.78
N ARG A 18 -4.53 -2.56 -4.91
CA ARG A 18 -4.62 -1.76 -6.12
C ARG A 18 -5.21 -0.36 -5.88
N PRO A 19 -6.38 -0.19 -5.23
CA PRO A 19 -6.90 1.14 -4.94
C PRO A 19 -6.05 1.90 -3.91
N ALA A 20 -5.40 1.22 -2.97
CA ALA A 20 -4.53 1.89 -1.99
C ALA A 20 -3.19 2.35 -2.60
N VAL A 21 -2.63 1.61 -3.56
CA VAL A 21 -1.45 1.98 -4.34
C VAL A 21 -1.79 3.14 -5.29
N ALA A 22 -2.95 3.09 -5.94
CA ALA A 22 -3.44 4.21 -6.74
C ALA A 22 -3.66 5.47 -5.91
N GLU A 23 -4.24 5.33 -4.71
CA GLU A 23 -4.39 6.42 -3.77
C GLU A 23 -3.04 6.98 -3.30
N ALA A 24 -2.06 6.11 -3.01
CA ALA A 24 -0.71 6.54 -2.64
C ALA A 24 -0.02 7.32 -3.78
N ALA A 25 -0.12 6.83 -5.01
CA ALA A 25 0.42 7.49 -6.20
C ALA A 25 -0.27 8.84 -6.46
N HIS A 26 -1.60 8.88 -6.35
CA HIS A 26 -2.40 10.10 -6.49
C HIS A 26 -2.00 11.16 -5.47
N ARG A 27 -1.91 10.80 -4.18
CA ARG A 27 -1.46 11.72 -3.11
C ARG A 27 -0.03 12.21 -3.28
N ALA A 28 0.82 11.41 -3.92
CA ALA A 28 2.19 11.78 -4.25
C ALA A 28 2.29 12.59 -5.55
N GLY A 29 1.20 12.71 -6.33
CA GLY A 29 1.17 13.43 -7.60
C GLY A 29 1.89 12.73 -8.75
N THR A 30 2.00 11.40 -8.71
CA THR A 30 2.67 10.62 -9.77
C THR A 30 1.74 9.59 -10.41
N GLY A 31 1.99 9.30 -11.69
CA GLY A 31 1.39 8.19 -12.43
C GLY A 31 2.26 6.94 -12.51
N THR A 32 3.50 6.97 -12.01
CA THR A 32 4.46 5.85 -12.11
C THR A 32 4.99 5.45 -10.73
N VAL A 33 5.08 4.13 -10.50
CA VAL A 33 5.52 3.56 -9.22
C VAL A 33 6.52 2.42 -9.40
N GLY A 34 7.40 2.25 -8.42
CA GLY A 34 8.20 1.04 -8.22
C GLY A 34 7.67 0.33 -6.99
N LEU A 35 7.20 -0.91 -7.14
CA LEU A 35 6.64 -1.69 -6.04
C LEU A 35 7.73 -2.50 -5.35
N VAL A 36 7.81 -2.39 -4.02
CA VAL A 36 8.75 -3.16 -3.19
C VAL A 36 7.96 -3.95 -2.15
N GLU A 37 7.90 -5.26 -2.28
CA GLU A 37 7.11 -6.12 -1.40
C GLU A 37 7.96 -6.72 -0.28
N LEU A 38 7.50 -6.61 0.97
CA LEU A 38 8.10 -7.33 2.09
C LEU A 38 7.41 -8.68 2.29
N GLY A 39 8.17 -9.78 2.30
CA GLY A 39 7.62 -11.13 2.55
C GLY A 39 7.33 -11.97 1.30
N GLY A 40 7.58 -11.45 0.10
CA GLY A 40 7.19 -12.11 -1.16
C GLY A 40 5.66 -12.30 -1.25
N PRO A 41 5.14 -13.10 -2.20
CA PRO A 41 3.71 -13.35 -2.30
C PRO A 41 3.24 -14.16 -1.07
N GLY A 42 2.85 -13.43 -0.02
CA GLY A 42 2.10 -13.96 1.11
C GLY A 42 0.80 -14.63 0.64
N PRO A 43 0.16 -15.44 1.50
CA PRO A 43 -0.90 -16.37 1.12
C PRO A 43 -2.00 -15.70 0.30
N SER A 44 -2.17 -16.17 -0.95
CA SER A 44 -3.16 -15.79 -1.97
C SER A 44 -4.19 -14.78 -1.48
N ALA A 45 -3.81 -13.51 -1.51
CA ALA A 45 -4.78 -12.46 -1.31
C ALA A 45 -5.67 -12.40 -2.56
N ALA A 46 -6.96 -12.18 -2.35
CA ALA A 46 -7.91 -12.26 -3.45
C ALA A 46 -7.59 -11.21 -4.53
N THR A 47 -7.58 -11.63 -5.78
CA THR A 47 -7.39 -10.75 -6.95
C THR A 47 -8.56 -9.77 -7.09
N ASP A 48 -9.75 -10.19 -6.65
CA ASP A 48 -10.97 -9.39 -6.61
C ASP A 48 -11.48 -9.17 -5.18
N PHE A 49 -12.21 -8.07 -5.00
CA PHE A 49 -12.90 -7.75 -3.76
C PHE A 49 -14.32 -7.25 -4.02
N ARG A 50 -15.20 -7.49 -3.04
CA ARG A 50 -16.52 -6.86 -2.96
C ARG A 50 -16.46 -5.63 -2.06
N VAL A 51 -17.04 -4.52 -2.51
CA VAL A 51 -17.28 -3.35 -1.64
C VAL A 51 -18.42 -3.67 -0.66
N VAL A 52 -18.15 -3.53 0.63
CA VAL A 52 -19.13 -3.79 1.72
C VAL A 52 -19.44 -2.54 2.56
N GLY A 53 -18.82 -1.40 2.23
CA GLY A 53 -19.08 -0.10 2.87
C GLY A 53 -19.94 0.84 2.03
N HIS A 54 -20.37 1.95 2.63
CA HIS A 54 -21.19 2.97 1.95
C HIS A 54 -20.38 3.97 1.13
N ARG A 55 -19.06 4.03 1.32
CA ARG A 55 -18.19 4.90 0.53
C ARG A 55 -17.68 4.14 -0.69
N PRO A 56 -17.73 4.76 -1.89
CA PRO A 56 -17.11 4.18 -3.07
C PRO A 56 -15.59 4.13 -2.88
N VAL A 57 -14.97 3.15 -3.53
CA VAL A 57 -13.50 3.09 -3.66
C VAL A 57 -13.10 4.13 -4.70
N PRO A 58 -12.09 4.97 -4.44
CA PRO A 58 -11.61 5.96 -5.41
C PRO A 58 -11.24 5.29 -6.74
N THR A 59 -11.63 5.93 -7.84
CA THR A 59 -11.41 5.44 -9.20
C THR A 59 -10.15 6.02 -9.83
N CYS A 60 -9.19 6.49 -9.01
CA CYS A 60 -7.91 6.98 -9.49
C CYS A 60 -7.30 5.95 -10.45
N PRO A 61 -6.80 6.36 -11.62
CA PRO A 61 -6.12 5.46 -12.54
C PRO A 61 -5.03 4.69 -11.79
N GLY A 62 -4.92 3.40 -12.06
CA GLY A 62 -3.82 2.61 -11.52
C GLY A 62 -2.50 3.17 -12.05
N PRO A 63 -1.48 3.37 -11.21
CA PRO A 63 -0.20 3.84 -11.68
C PRO A 63 0.48 2.77 -12.54
N GLU A 64 1.29 3.21 -13.49
CA GLU A 64 2.19 2.34 -14.23
C GLU A 64 3.28 1.80 -13.29
N VAL A 65 3.37 0.48 -13.17
CA VAL A 65 4.40 -0.18 -12.37
C VAL A 65 5.62 -0.43 -13.26
N VAL A 66 6.70 0.29 -13.01
CA VAL A 66 7.92 0.22 -13.85
C VAL A 66 9.03 -0.63 -13.23
N LEU A 67 8.92 -0.96 -11.94
CA LEU A 67 9.85 -1.82 -11.23
C LEU A 67 9.13 -2.65 -10.16
N ARG A 68 9.60 -3.88 -9.94
CA ARG A 68 9.18 -4.77 -8.85
C ARG A 68 10.40 -5.29 -8.12
N GLY A 69 10.42 -5.10 -6.81
CA GLY A 69 11.42 -5.63 -5.90
C GLY A 69 10.77 -6.40 -4.76
N THR A 70 11.53 -7.27 -4.13
CA THR A 70 11.10 -8.03 -2.95
C THR A 70 12.18 -7.96 -1.88
N VAL A 71 11.75 -7.87 -0.62
CA VAL A 71 12.63 -7.93 0.56
C VAL A 71 12.18 -9.11 1.41
N ASP A 72 13.11 -10.03 1.72
CA ASP A 72 12.86 -11.08 2.70
C ASP A 72 12.74 -10.44 4.10
N PRO A 73 11.72 -10.75 4.91
CA PRO A 73 11.58 -10.23 6.28
C PRO A 73 12.78 -10.49 7.19
N ARG A 74 13.60 -11.50 6.89
CA ARG A 74 14.87 -11.83 7.57
C ARG A 74 15.98 -10.87 7.18
N GLU A 75 15.97 -10.36 5.95
CA GLU A 75 16.95 -9.44 5.37
C GLU A 75 16.42 -8.00 5.32
N LEU A 76 15.62 -7.64 6.32
CA LEU A 76 14.92 -6.36 6.43
C LEU A 76 15.86 -5.16 6.24
N GLU A 77 17.11 -5.29 6.69
CA GLU A 77 18.16 -4.29 6.61
C GLU A 77 18.51 -3.88 5.17
N SER A 78 18.22 -4.72 4.17
CA SER A 78 18.41 -4.41 2.74
C SER A 78 17.33 -3.49 2.16
N LEU A 79 16.25 -3.21 2.89
CA LEU A 79 15.11 -2.42 2.40
C LEU A 79 15.51 -1.06 1.78
N PRO A 80 16.38 -0.24 2.40
CA PRO A 80 16.79 1.03 1.80
C PRO A 80 17.50 0.84 0.45
N ASP A 81 18.32 -0.20 0.31
CA ASP A 81 19.05 -0.48 -0.94
C ASP A 81 18.10 -0.94 -2.05
N VAL A 82 17.08 -1.75 -1.72
CA VAL A 82 16.05 -2.14 -2.68
C VAL A 82 15.18 -0.94 -3.10
N VAL A 83 14.84 -0.05 -2.16
CA VAL A 83 14.13 1.20 -2.46
C VAL A 83 15.00 2.10 -3.35
N ALA A 84 16.31 2.14 -3.13
CA ALA A 84 17.24 2.95 -3.93
C ALA A 84 17.36 2.48 -5.39
N GLN A 85 16.97 1.23 -5.71
CA GLN A 85 16.93 0.73 -7.09
C GLN A 85 15.76 1.31 -7.91
N VAL A 86 14.74 1.88 -7.24
CA VAL A 86 13.63 2.55 -7.94
C VAL A 86 14.17 3.79 -8.65
N PRO A 87 13.95 3.96 -9.97
CA PRO A 87 14.48 5.10 -10.72
C PRO A 87 14.05 6.46 -10.16
N ASP A 88 14.84 7.50 -10.40
CA ASP A 88 14.44 8.87 -10.08
C ASP A 88 13.16 9.26 -10.82
N GLY A 89 12.31 10.07 -10.19
CA GLY A 89 11.01 10.47 -10.73
C GLY A 89 9.89 9.42 -10.61
N VAL A 90 10.21 8.18 -10.24
CA VAL A 90 9.24 7.11 -9.92
C VAL A 90 8.98 7.10 -8.41
N LEU A 91 7.74 6.88 -7.94
CA LEU A 91 7.49 6.74 -6.49
C LEU A 91 7.82 5.32 -6.02
N PRO A 92 8.74 5.13 -5.06
CA PRO A 92 8.86 3.86 -4.37
C PRO A 92 7.63 3.64 -3.48
N VAL A 93 6.91 2.54 -3.70
CA VAL A 93 5.79 2.12 -2.87
C VAL A 93 6.16 0.80 -2.22
N VAL A 94 6.45 0.82 -0.93
CA VAL A 94 6.66 -0.38 -0.14
C VAL A 94 5.30 -0.97 0.23
N VAL A 95 5.16 -2.28 0.11
CA VAL A 95 3.90 -2.99 0.36
C VAL A 95 4.12 -4.07 1.41
N THR A 96 3.22 -4.13 2.39
CA THR A 96 3.18 -5.22 3.39
C THR A 96 1.77 -5.80 3.46
N THR A 97 1.62 -7.11 3.23
CA THR A 97 0.33 -7.81 3.33
C THR A 97 0.45 -8.94 4.34
N TRP A 98 0.01 -8.69 5.57
CA TRP A 98 0.17 -9.57 6.74
C TRP A 98 1.63 -9.95 7.07
N ALA A 99 2.61 -9.32 6.42
CA ALA A 99 4.02 -9.64 6.55
C ALA A 99 4.58 -9.18 7.90
N LEU A 100 4.09 -8.03 8.40
CA LEU A 100 4.56 -7.50 9.68
C LEU A 100 4.10 -8.36 10.87
N SER A 101 3.02 -9.13 10.71
CA SER A 101 2.56 -10.05 11.76
C SER A 101 3.58 -11.15 12.09
N ALA A 102 4.38 -11.57 11.10
CA ALA A 102 5.47 -12.53 11.27
C ALA A 102 6.70 -11.94 11.98
N LEU A 103 6.81 -10.61 12.03
CA LEU A 103 7.87 -9.91 12.73
C LEU A 103 7.53 -9.72 14.21
N VAL A 104 8.54 -9.89 15.08
CA VAL A 104 8.47 -9.45 16.47
C VAL A 104 8.31 -7.92 16.56
N PRO A 105 7.70 -7.36 17.61
CA PRO A 105 7.40 -5.93 17.69
C PRO A 105 8.61 -4.99 17.44
N VAL A 106 9.78 -5.33 17.98
CA VAL A 106 11.01 -4.54 17.76
C VAL A 106 11.41 -4.49 16.28
N ARG A 107 11.20 -5.58 15.52
CA ARG A 107 11.47 -5.61 14.08
C ARG A 107 10.44 -4.82 13.28
N ARG A 108 9.20 -4.71 13.75
CA ARG A 108 8.18 -3.82 13.12
C ARG A 108 8.58 -2.35 13.25
N LEU A 109 9.06 -1.94 14.42
CA LEU A 109 9.61 -0.59 14.61
C LEU A 109 10.87 -0.38 13.76
N ARG A 110 11.74 -1.40 13.67
CA ARG A 110 12.93 -1.35 12.80
C ARG A 110 12.57 -1.16 11.32
N PHE A 111 11.54 -1.84 10.83
CA PHE A 111 11.02 -1.64 9.47
C PHE A 111 10.63 -0.17 9.23
N LEU A 112 9.89 0.44 10.16
CA LEU A 112 9.51 1.85 10.05
C LEU A 112 10.73 2.79 10.03
N GLN A 113 11.75 2.51 10.85
CA GLN A 113 13.00 3.28 10.83
C GLN A 113 13.76 3.16 9.50
N LEU A 114 13.75 1.98 8.88
CA LEU A 114 14.40 1.76 7.58
C LEU A 114 13.63 2.44 6.45
N LEU A 115 12.29 2.49 6.53
CA LEU A 115 11.48 3.31 5.63
C LEU A 115 11.79 4.81 5.79
N ASP A 116 11.87 5.31 7.03
CA ASP A 116 12.24 6.71 7.30
C ASP A 116 13.63 7.01 6.71
N ALA A 117 14.59 6.09 6.85
CA ALA A 117 15.93 6.24 6.25
C ALA A 117 15.89 6.28 4.71
N ALA A 118 15.11 5.41 4.07
CA ALA A 118 14.94 5.40 2.62
C ALA A 118 14.25 6.67 2.09
N ALA A 119 13.43 7.32 2.92
CA ALA A 119 12.72 8.56 2.60
C ALA A 119 13.55 9.84 2.84
N THR A 120 14.85 9.73 3.16
CA THR A 120 15.69 10.90 3.48
C THR A 120 15.81 11.88 2.33
N HIS A 121 15.90 11.38 1.09
CA HIS A 121 16.19 12.18 -0.11
C HIS A 121 15.05 12.18 -1.15
N ARG A 122 14.02 11.35 -0.95
CA ARG A 122 12.88 11.24 -1.86
C ARG A 122 11.63 10.87 -1.09
N THR A 123 10.47 11.14 -1.67
CA THR A 123 9.22 10.61 -1.12
C THR A 123 9.20 9.09 -1.26
N VAL A 124 8.82 8.39 -0.20
CA VAL A 124 8.51 6.95 -0.21
C VAL A 124 7.08 6.78 0.29
N ALA A 125 6.31 5.95 -0.38
CA ALA A 125 5.00 5.53 0.11
C ALA A 125 5.10 4.14 0.76
N TRP A 126 4.28 3.90 1.77
CA TRP A 126 4.05 2.57 2.31
C TRP A 126 2.56 2.27 2.35
N VAL A 127 2.18 1.20 1.66
CA VAL A 127 0.82 0.62 1.70
C VAL A 127 0.86 -0.62 2.56
N SER A 128 0.07 -0.61 3.64
CA SER A 128 -0.04 -1.73 4.57
C SER A 128 -1.43 -2.36 4.51
N VAL A 129 -1.49 -3.69 4.54
CA VAL A 129 -2.70 -4.46 4.80
C VAL A 129 -2.37 -5.38 5.96
N GLU A 130 -2.68 -4.92 7.17
CA GLU A 130 -2.19 -5.55 8.38
C GLU A 130 -3.30 -5.70 9.42
N GLY A 131 -3.16 -6.67 10.32
CA GLY A 131 -4.06 -6.79 11.47
C GLY A 131 -4.09 -5.50 12.29
N VAL A 132 -5.21 -5.24 12.97
CA VAL A 132 -5.37 -4.04 13.81
C VAL A 132 -4.22 -3.93 14.82
N GLY A 133 -3.49 -2.81 14.79
CA GLY A 133 -2.35 -2.53 15.67
C GLY A 133 -1.03 -3.20 15.27
N VAL A 134 -0.97 -3.92 14.15
CA VAL A 134 0.27 -4.56 13.67
C VAL A 134 1.17 -3.58 12.92
N ALA A 135 0.60 -2.75 12.05
CA ALA A 135 1.34 -1.73 11.31
C ALA A 135 1.68 -0.53 12.22
N PRO A 136 2.95 -0.25 12.53
CA PRO A 136 3.31 0.86 13.40
C PRO A 136 2.97 2.21 12.75
N GLY A 137 2.33 3.10 13.53
CA GLY A 137 1.96 4.45 13.08
C GLY A 137 0.67 4.56 12.26
N VAL A 138 0.08 3.44 11.82
CA VAL A 138 -1.21 3.45 11.12
C VAL A 138 -2.36 3.55 12.14
N PRO A 139 -3.31 4.50 11.98
CA PRO A 139 -4.44 4.64 12.90
C PRO A 139 -5.28 3.37 13.03
N THR A 140 -5.62 2.97 14.26
CA THR A 140 -6.46 1.78 14.51
C THR A 140 -7.96 2.06 14.40
N LEU A 141 -8.36 3.34 14.29
CA LEU A 141 -9.75 3.78 14.20
C LEU A 141 -10.64 3.32 15.37
N GLY A 142 -10.04 3.07 16.54
CA GLY A 142 -10.73 2.53 17.71
C GLY A 142 -11.00 1.02 17.64
N ASP A 143 -10.60 0.34 16.55
CA ASP A 143 -10.70 -1.11 16.44
C ASP A 143 -9.73 -1.80 17.41
N ARG A 144 -10.06 -3.03 17.81
CA ARG A 144 -9.25 -3.82 18.75
C ARG A 144 -8.39 -4.85 18.01
N PRO A 145 -7.26 -5.28 18.58
CA PRO A 145 -6.57 -6.47 18.09
C PRO A 145 -7.54 -7.66 17.98
N ALA A 146 -7.33 -8.51 16.96
CA ALA A 146 -8.17 -9.67 16.65
C ALA A 146 -9.65 -9.36 16.30
N SER A 147 -9.99 -8.15 15.85
CA SER A 147 -11.34 -7.81 15.35
C SER A 147 -11.79 -8.56 14.07
N GLY A 148 -10.98 -9.47 13.53
CA GLY A 148 -11.33 -10.28 12.35
C GLY A 148 -11.15 -9.58 11.00
N HIS A 149 -10.55 -8.39 10.99
CA HIS A 149 -10.22 -7.61 9.80
C HIS A 149 -8.81 -7.05 9.83
N SER A 150 -8.40 -6.54 8.68
CA SER A 150 -7.16 -5.79 8.51
C SER A 150 -7.47 -4.33 8.20
N ILE A 151 -6.56 -3.46 8.63
CA ILE A 151 -6.56 -2.04 8.26
C ILE A 151 -5.68 -1.90 7.04
N VAL A 152 -6.21 -1.19 6.05
CA VAL A 152 -5.45 -0.75 4.88
C VAL A 152 -4.94 0.65 5.19
N GLY A 153 -3.63 0.77 5.39
CA GLY A 153 -2.96 2.03 5.68
C GLY A 153 -2.22 2.56 4.46
N VAL A 154 -2.31 3.86 4.20
CA VAL A 154 -1.46 4.59 3.25
C VAL A 154 -0.61 5.57 4.03
N THR A 155 0.70 5.43 3.94
CA THR A 155 1.67 6.32 4.57
C THR A 155 2.53 6.99 3.52
N LEU A 156 2.63 8.32 3.56
CA LEU A 156 3.63 9.07 2.80
C LEU A 156 4.75 9.50 3.75
N LEU A 157 5.97 9.09 3.42
CA LEU A 157 7.19 9.44 4.11
C LEU A 157 7.96 10.44 3.26
N ARG A 158 8.28 11.59 3.83
CA ARG A 158 9.14 12.63 3.26
C ARG A 158 10.14 13.05 4.32
N HIS A 159 11.16 13.81 3.91
CA HIS A 159 12.17 14.32 4.84
C HIS A 159 11.53 14.90 6.12
N ALA A 160 11.81 14.26 7.26
CA ALA A 160 11.31 14.60 8.61
C ALA A 160 9.77 14.60 8.82
N THR A 161 8.96 14.22 7.82
CA THR A 161 7.50 14.18 7.95
C THR A 161 6.93 12.83 7.54
N ARG A 162 6.02 12.31 8.36
CA ARG A 162 5.29 11.08 8.08
C ARG A 162 3.80 11.35 8.23
N HIS A 163 3.05 11.08 7.17
CA HIS A 163 1.59 11.19 7.17
C HIS A 163 0.97 9.82 6.92
N ALA A 164 0.39 9.22 7.95
CA ALA A 164 -0.20 7.89 7.91
C ALA A 164 -1.71 7.98 8.10
N GLU A 165 -2.46 7.40 7.17
CA GLU A 165 -3.92 7.31 7.23
C GLU A 165 -4.39 5.87 7.07
N ALA A 166 -5.45 5.52 7.80
CA ALA A 166 -6.20 4.30 7.56
C ALA A 166 -7.28 4.59 6.51
N VAL A 167 -7.07 4.09 5.29
CA VAL A 167 -7.93 4.41 4.13
C VAL A 167 -9.03 3.39 3.91
N ALA A 168 -8.88 2.17 4.42
CA ALA A 168 -9.91 1.13 4.32
C ALA A 168 -9.78 0.07 5.43
N ARG A 169 -10.85 -0.73 5.56
CA ARG A 169 -10.83 -2.02 6.27
C ARG A 169 -11.07 -3.13 5.26
N CYS A 170 -10.42 -4.27 5.45
CA CYS A 170 -10.71 -5.47 4.64
C CYS A 170 -10.87 -6.74 5.48
N TRP A 171 -11.77 -7.61 5.04
CA TRP A 171 -12.07 -8.91 5.66
C TRP A 171 -11.78 -10.05 4.70
N SER A 172 -11.85 -11.29 5.22
CA SER A 172 -11.80 -12.51 4.41
C SER A 172 -10.59 -12.55 3.47
N ARG A 173 -9.41 -12.20 3.99
CA ARG A 173 -8.15 -12.10 3.22
C ARG A 173 -8.25 -11.18 1.99
N GLY A 174 -8.90 -10.02 2.16
CA GLY A 174 -9.03 -9.02 1.11
C GLY A 174 -10.23 -9.21 0.19
N ARG A 175 -11.07 -10.24 0.37
CA ARG A 175 -12.27 -10.45 -0.48
C ARG A 175 -13.38 -9.42 -0.25
N GLN A 176 -13.31 -8.67 0.84
CA GLN A 176 -14.28 -7.63 1.18
C GLN A 176 -13.54 -6.37 1.60
N LEU A 177 -13.97 -5.21 1.09
CA LEU A 177 -13.35 -3.92 1.34
C LEU A 177 -14.40 -2.88 1.75
N ALA A 178 -14.14 -2.13 2.81
CA ALA A 178 -14.87 -0.92 3.16
C ALA A 178 -13.91 0.26 3.13
N TRP A 179 -14.08 1.16 2.15
CA TRP A 179 -13.29 2.38 2.06
C TRP A 179 -13.70 3.40 3.12
N LEU A 180 -12.74 4.13 3.65
CA LEU A 180 -12.89 5.04 4.79
C LEU A 180 -12.38 6.44 4.50
N ALA A 181 -11.32 6.60 3.71
CA ALA A 181 -10.80 7.92 3.37
C ALA A 181 -11.82 8.73 2.53
N GLU A 182 -11.74 10.05 2.60
CA GLU A 182 -12.51 10.89 1.68
C GLU A 182 -11.98 10.67 0.26
N GLY A 183 -12.86 10.23 -0.64
CA GLY A 183 -12.50 10.06 -2.03
C GLY A 183 -12.25 11.43 -2.65
N GLY A 184 -11.01 11.70 -3.04
CA GLY A 184 -10.68 12.84 -3.87
C GLY A 184 -11.34 12.70 -5.24
N ALA A 185 -12.49 13.34 -5.40
CA ALA A 185 -12.98 13.85 -6.68
C ALA A 185 -13.82 15.10 -6.39
N ALA A 186 -13.26 16.25 -6.76
CA ALA A 186 -13.99 17.49 -6.84
C ALA A 186 -14.99 17.39 -7.99
N ASP A 187 -16.29 17.31 -7.67
CA ASP A 187 -17.32 17.78 -8.58
C ASP A 187 -17.50 19.28 -8.33
N GLY A 188 -16.70 20.06 -9.05
CA GLY A 188 -17.08 21.41 -9.39
C GLY A 188 -18.23 21.35 -10.39
N ASN A 189 -19.47 21.46 -9.93
CA ASN A 189 -20.49 22.22 -10.65
C ASN A 189 -21.67 22.55 -9.72
N GLY A 190 -21.74 23.82 -9.35
CA GLY A 190 -22.89 24.46 -8.72
C GLY A 190 -22.94 25.93 -9.12
N ALA A 191 -22.71 26.21 -10.41
CA ALA A 191 -23.25 27.41 -11.03
C ALA A 191 -24.71 27.12 -11.39
N GLY A 192 -25.63 27.90 -10.85
CA GLY A 192 -27.06 27.79 -11.13
C GLY A 192 -27.90 28.69 -10.23
N ASP A 193 -27.92 29.97 -10.60
CA ASP A 193 -28.96 31.01 -10.38
C ASP A 193 -29.73 31.06 -9.05
#